data_AF-A0AA40WEK6-F1
#
_entry.id   AF-A0AA40WEK6-F1
#
_cell.length_a   1.000
_cell.length_b   1.000
_cell.length_c   1.000
_cell.angle_alpha   90.00
_cell.angle_beta   90.00
_cell.angle_gamma   90.00
#
_symmetry.space_group_name_H-M   'P 1'
#
loop_
_entity.id
_entity.type
_entity.pdbx_description
1 polymer ?
#
loop_
_entity_poly.entity_id
_entity_poly.type
_entity_poly.pdbx_seq_one_letter_code
_entity_poly.pdbx_strand_id
1 'polypeptide(L)'
;MYEFDCSSIIPYLPYLLAGLVITLKITVTAVIVGIVWGTILAVMRLSSFAPIAWFAKAYVNVFRSVPLVMVLLWFYLIVPGFLQNVLGLSPKTDIRLISAMVAFSMFEAAYYSEIIRAGIQSISR
;
A
#
# COMPACT_ATOMS: atom_id res chain seq x y z
N MET A 1 11.20 -12.95 -40.03
CA MET A 1 10.06 -13.35 -39.17
C MET A 1 10.65 -13.61 -37.81
N TYR A 2 10.30 -12.82 -36.79
CA TYR A 2 10.81 -13.06 -35.44
C TYR A 2 10.15 -14.35 -34.93
N GLU A 3 10.93 -15.40 -34.72
CA GLU A 3 10.43 -16.62 -34.08
C GLU A 3 10.47 -16.43 -32.57
N PHE A 4 9.37 -16.76 -31.89
CA PHE A 4 9.29 -16.71 -30.44
C PHE A 4 10.12 -17.87 -29.86
N ASP A 5 11.24 -17.55 -29.23
CA ASP A 5 12.07 -18.53 -28.53
C ASP A 5 11.70 -18.62 -27.04
N CYS A 6 10.87 -19.60 -26.70
CA CYS A 6 10.50 -19.88 -25.32
C CYS A 6 11.57 -20.65 -24.54
N SER A 7 12.59 -21.23 -25.20
CA SER A 7 13.65 -21.99 -24.52
C SER A 7 14.50 -21.09 -23.61
N SER A 8 14.59 -19.81 -23.97
CA SER A 8 15.24 -18.77 -23.18
C SER A 8 14.56 -18.50 -21.83
N ILE A 9 13.31 -18.92 -21.59
CA ILE A 9 12.60 -18.65 -20.31
C ILE A 9 13.04 -19.60 -19.20
N ILE A 10 13.30 -20.87 -19.53
CA ILE A 10 13.58 -21.95 -18.56
C ILE A 10 14.80 -21.61 -17.67
N PRO A 11 15.93 -21.10 -18.20
CA PRO A 11 17.07 -20.71 -17.37
C PRO A 11 16.77 -19.56 -16.39
N TYR A 12 15.83 -18.66 -16.71
CA TYR A 12 15.47 -17.52 -15.86
C TYR A 12 14.31 -17.81 -14.89
N LEU A 13 13.69 -18.98 -14.97
CA LEU A 13 12.58 -19.37 -14.10
C LEU A 13 12.88 -19.17 -12.60
N PRO A 14 14.09 -19.49 -12.08
CA PRO A 14 14.40 -19.21 -10.67
C PRO A 14 14.32 -17.72 -10.30
N TYR A 15 14.76 -16.83 -11.18
CA TYR A 15 14.68 -15.38 -10.96
C TYR A 15 13.24 -14.86 -11.06
N LEU A 16 12.45 -15.40 -12.00
CA LEU A 16 11.03 -15.07 -12.11
C LEU A 16 10.24 -15.51 -10.87
N LEU A 17 10.52 -16.71 -10.36
CA LEU A 17 9.92 -17.21 -9.12
C LEU A 17 10.34 -16.37 -7.91
N ALA A 18 11.61 -15.96 -7.83
CA ALA A 18 12.06 -15.04 -6.78
C ALA A 18 11.30 -13.70 -6.85
N GLY A 19 11.10 -13.14 -8.04
CA GLY A 19 10.28 -11.95 -8.25
C GLY A 19 8.83 -12.15 -7.82
N LEU A 20 8.22 -13.27 -8.22
CA LEU A 20 6.86 -13.65 -7.83
C LEU A 20 6.69 -13.71 -6.31
N VAL A 21 7.66 -14.31 -5.60
CA VAL A 21 7.63 -14.37 -4.13
C VAL A 21 7.61 -12.96 -3.53
N ILE A 22 8.41 -12.02 -4.06
CA ILE A 22 8.40 -10.63 -3.60
C ILE A 22 7.05 -9.96 -3.87
N THR A 23 6.48 -10.14 -5.07
CA THR A 23 5.14 -9.63 -5.40
C THR A 23 4.09 -10.15 -4.43
N LEU A 24 4.03 -11.47 -4.22
CA LEU A 24 3.09 -12.09 -3.28
C LEU A 24 3.28 -11.56 -1.86
N LYS A 25 4.53 -11.39 -1.42
CA LYS A 25 4.83 -10.85 -0.09
C LYS A 25 4.29 -9.43 0.07
N ILE A 26 4.48 -8.56 -0.93
CA ILE A 26 3.94 -7.20 -0.90
C ILE A 26 2.42 -7.22 -0.92
N THR A 27 1.81 -8.00 -1.82
CA THR A 27 0.36 -8.10 -1.96
C THR A 27 -0.31 -8.60 -0.68
N VAL A 28 0.16 -9.71 -0.11
CA VAL A 28 -0.43 -10.28 1.12
C VAL A 28 -0.34 -9.28 2.28
N THR A 29 0.82 -8.64 2.47
CA THR A 29 0.98 -7.61 3.50
C THR A 29 0.04 -6.44 3.27
N ALA A 30 -0.02 -5.91 2.04
CA ALA A 30 -0.88 -4.78 1.69
C ALA A 30 -2.36 -5.07 1.88
N VAL A 31 -2.81 -6.28 1.52
CA VAL A 31 -4.19 -6.73 1.72
C VAL A 31 -4.52 -6.82 3.21
N ILE A 32 -3.69 -7.52 4.00
CA ILE A 32 -3.96 -7.72 5.44
C ILE A 32 -3.97 -6.37 6.17
N VAL A 33 -2.91 -5.58 6.02
CA VAL A 33 -2.79 -4.29 6.70
C VAL A 33 -3.83 -3.31 6.16
N GLY A 34 -4.05 -3.30 4.85
CA GLY A 34 -5.02 -2.45 4.18
C GLY A 34 -6.44 -2.71 4.66
N ILE A 35 -6.86 -3.98 4.78
CA ILE A 35 -8.20 -4.32 5.28
C ILE A 35 -8.34 -3.89 6.75
N VAL A 36 -7.37 -4.20 7.61
CA VAL A 36 -7.43 -3.82 9.03
C VAL A 36 -7.51 -2.31 9.18
N TRP A 37 -6.59 -1.57 8.55
CA TRP A 37 -6.54 -0.12 8.64
C TRP A 37 -7.73 0.55 7.93
N GLY A 38 -8.12 0.04 6.77
CA GLY A 38 -9.29 0.49 6.02
C GLY A 38 -10.59 0.32 6.80
N THR A 39 -10.74 -0.79 7.54
CA THR A 39 -11.90 -1.00 8.42
C THR A 39 -11.95 0.04 9.53
N ILE A 40 -10.80 0.31 10.19
CA ILE A 40 -10.71 1.33 11.24
C ILE A 40 -11.08 2.71 10.67
N LEU A 41 -10.52 3.08 9.50
CA LEU A 41 -10.86 4.32 8.80
C LEU A 41 -12.35 4.42 8.44
N ALA A 42 -12.97 3.33 7.98
CA ALA A 42 -14.39 3.30 7.63
C ALA A 42 -15.26 3.58 8.86
N VAL A 43 -14.97 2.94 9.99
CA VAL A 43 -15.67 3.17 11.27
C VAL A 43 -15.44 4.60 11.75
N MET A 44 -14.21 5.10 11.69
CA MET A 44 -13.90 6.50 12.05
C MET A 44 -14.70 7.50 11.20
N ARG A 45 -14.89 7.23 9.90
CA ARG A 45 -15.71 8.08 9.01
C ARG A 45 -17.20 8.09 9.36
N LEU A 46 -17.71 7.05 10.01
CA LEU A 46 -19.11 6.94 10.45
C LEU A 46 -19.33 7.50 11.86
N SER A 47 -18.27 7.89 12.57
CA SER A 47 -18.35 8.46 13.91
C SER A 47 -19.10 9.80 13.92
N SER A 48 -19.87 10.04 14.98
CA SER A 48 -20.49 11.34 15.26
C SER A 48 -19.49 12.39 15.77
N PHE A 49 -18.31 11.97 16.23
CA PHE A 49 -17.28 12.88 16.72
C PHE A 49 -16.48 13.47 15.55
N ALA A 50 -16.78 14.74 15.25
CA ALA A 50 -16.29 15.43 14.05
C ALA A 50 -14.77 15.37 13.82
N PRO A 51 -13.90 15.51 14.84
CA PRO A 51 -12.45 15.44 14.62
C PRO A 51 -11.97 14.08 14.06
N ILE A 52 -12.52 12.97 14.55
CA ILE A 52 -12.16 11.61 14.10
C ILE A 52 -12.65 11.39 12.67
N ALA A 53 -13.90 11.76 12.38
CA ALA A 53 -14.47 11.64 11.05
C ALA A 53 -13.71 12.50 10.02
N TRP A 54 -13.28 13.70 10.43
CA TRP A 54 -12.50 14.60 9.58
C TRP A 54 -11.11 14.04 9.30
N PHE A 55 -10.40 13.51 10.30
CA PHE A 55 -9.10 12.87 10.11
C PHE A 55 -9.19 11.73 9.09
N ALA A 56 -10.15 10.82 9.27
CA ALA A 56 -10.33 9.69 8.35
C ALA A 56 -10.71 10.16 6.94
N LYS A 57 -11.55 11.19 6.81
CA LYS A 57 -11.90 11.80 5.53
C LYS A 57 -10.68 12.43 4.84
N ALA A 58 -9.84 13.15 5.58
CA ALA A 58 -8.63 13.76 5.05
C ALA A 58 -7.65 12.70 4.53
N TYR A 59 -7.38 11.66 5.34
CA TYR A 59 -6.55 10.52 4.93
C TYR A 59 -7.05 9.89 3.63
N VAL A 60 -8.32 9.49 3.59
CA VAL A 60 -8.90 8.79 2.43
C VAL A 60 -8.86 9.67 1.19
N ASN A 61 -9.21 10.95 1.31
CA ASN A 61 -9.21 11.89 0.20
C ASN A 61 -7.79 12.08 -0.38
N VAL A 62 -6.77 12.25 0.47
CA VAL A 62 -5.38 12.41 0.01
C VAL A 62 -4.92 11.18 -0.76
N PHE A 63 -5.00 9.98 -0.17
CA PHE A 63 -4.48 8.77 -0.80
C PHE A 63 -5.24 8.39 -2.07
N ARG A 64 -6.54 8.71 -2.18
CA ARG A 64 -7.31 8.47 -3.40
C ARG A 64 -7.10 9.52 -4.50
N SER A 65 -6.57 10.69 -4.15
CA SER A 65 -6.33 11.78 -5.11
C SER A 65 -4.91 11.74 -5.71
N VAL A 66 -3.99 11.00 -5.09
CA VAL A 66 -2.60 10.87 -5.53
C VAL A 66 -2.41 9.57 -6.32
N PRO A 67 -1.73 9.56 -7.47
CA PRO A 67 -1.40 8.32 -8.18
C PRO A 67 -0.52 7.40 -7.31
N LEU A 68 -0.80 6.09 -7.28
CA LEU A 68 -0.03 5.11 -6.51
C LEU A 68 1.48 5.18 -6.81
N VAL A 69 1.85 5.40 -8.08
CA VAL A 69 3.25 5.56 -8.49
C VAL A 69 3.93 6.70 -7.74
N MET A 70 3.25 7.83 -7.53
CA MET A 70 3.80 8.97 -6.77
C MET A 70 4.00 8.62 -5.30
N VAL A 71 3.05 7.87 -4.70
CA VAL A 71 3.19 7.38 -3.33
C VAL A 71 4.41 6.47 -3.22
N LEU A 72 4.57 5.51 -4.14
CA LEU A 72 5.73 4.62 -4.16
C LEU A 72 7.04 5.38 -4.32
N LEU A 73 7.09 6.39 -5.20
CA LEU A 73 8.28 7.20 -5.41
C LEU A 73 8.66 7.98 -4.14
N TRP A 74 7.71 8.56 -3.42
CA TRP A 74 8.01 9.25 -2.16
C TRP A 74 8.50 8.29 -1.09
N PHE A 75 7.85 7.13 -0.96
CA PHE A 75 8.24 6.11 0.00
C PHE A 75 9.59 5.45 -0.33
N TYR A 76 9.99 5.45 -1.60
CA TYR A 76 11.27 4.94 -2.05
C TYR A 76 12.40 5.98 -1.97
N LEU A 77 12.13 7.24 -2.35
CA LEU A 77 13.16 8.28 -2.48
C LEU A 77 13.28 9.21 -1.26
N ILE A 78 12.15 9.56 -0.63
CA ILE A 78 12.09 10.65 0.35
C ILE A 78 12.01 10.09 1.78
N VAL A 79 11.05 9.18 2.02
CA VAL A 79 10.80 8.62 3.36
C VAL A 79 12.04 7.97 3.97
N PRO A 80 12.88 7.22 3.24
CA PRO A 80 14.07 6.61 3.82
C PRO A 80 15.06 7.61 4.41
N GLY A 81 15.40 8.66 3.63
CA GLY A 81 16.29 9.71 4.09
C GLY A 81 15.70 10.50 5.26
N PHE A 82 14.39 10.77 5.21
CA PHE A 82 13.70 11.44 6.31
C PHE A 82 13.75 10.62 7.61
N LEU A 83 13.43 9.32 7.55
CA LEU A 83 13.48 8.43 8.72
C LEU A 83 14.90 8.26 9.26
N GLN A 84 15.91 8.18 8.39
CA GLN A 84 17.31 8.14 8.81
C GLN A 84 17.71 9.39 9.61
N ASN A 85 17.30 10.57 9.13
CA ASN A 85 17.59 11.84 9.81
C ASN A 85 16.83 11.99 11.13
N VAL A 86 15.55 11.58 11.19
CA VAL A 86 14.69 11.78 12.36
C VAL A 86 14.91 10.71 13.44
N LEU A 87 15.09 9.45 13.04
CA LEU A 87 15.20 8.31 13.96
C LEU A 87 16.66 7.85 14.16
N GLY A 88 17.63 8.47 13.51
CA GLY A 88 19.06 8.10 13.60
C GLY A 88 19.37 6.72 13.02
N LEU A 89 18.56 6.24 12.07
CA LEU A 89 18.79 4.93 11.45
C LEU A 89 20.05 4.93 10.61
N SER A 90 20.80 3.82 10.63
CA SER A 90 21.99 3.68 9.79
C SER A 90 21.62 3.79 8.30
N PRO A 91 22.37 4.56 7.48
CA PRO A 91 22.17 4.64 6.03
C PRO A 91 22.28 3.30 5.29
N LYS A 92 22.87 2.29 5.93
CA LYS A 92 23.02 0.93 5.38
C LYS A 92 21.77 0.06 5.52
N THR A 93 20.74 0.54 6.22
CA THR A 93 19.50 -0.22 6.44
C THR A 93 18.69 -0.25 5.14
N ASP A 94 18.58 -1.41 4.49
CA ASP A 94 17.72 -1.58 3.33
C ASP A 94 16.25 -1.59 3.74
N ILE A 95 15.58 -0.47 3.49
CA ILE A 95 14.15 -0.30 3.77
C ILE A 95 13.30 -0.28 2.50
N ARG A 96 13.85 -0.62 1.33
CA ARG A 96 13.11 -0.53 0.05
C ARG A 96 11.87 -1.42 0.02
N LEU A 97 12.01 -2.68 0.43
CA LEU A 97 10.89 -3.62 0.48
C LEU A 97 9.83 -3.18 1.51
N ILE A 98 10.28 -2.71 2.68
CA ILE A 98 9.40 -2.21 3.73
C ILE A 98 8.65 -0.96 3.25
N SER A 99 9.35 -0.03 2.61
CA SER A 99 8.75 1.17 2.01
C SER A 99 7.66 0.82 1.00
N ALA A 100 7.91 -0.15 0.11
CA ALA A 100 6.90 -0.63 -0.82
C ALA A 100 5.70 -1.22 -0.07
N MET A 101 5.92 -2.13 0.89
CA MET A 101 4.86 -2.73 1.69
C MET A 101 4.00 -1.69 2.41
N VAL A 102 4.62 -0.69 3.04
CA VAL A 102 3.90 0.39 3.75
C VAL A 102 3.12 1.26 2.76
N ALA A 103 3.74 1.68 1.66
CA ALA A 103 3.11 2.51 0.64
C ALA A 103 1.86 1.83 0.05
N PHE A 104 1.97 0.55 -0.35
CA PHE A 104 0.84 -0.23 -0.84
C PHE A 104 -0.24 -0.38 0.25
N SER A 105 0.15 -0.72 1.49
CA SER A 105 -0.82 -0.89 2.59
C SER A 105 -1.61 0.38 2.87
N MET A 106 -0.94 1.54 2.92
CA MET A 106 -1.59 2.83 3.18
C MET A 106 -2.50 3.25 2.02
N PHE A 107 -2.04 3.06 0.79
CA PHE A 107 -2.84 3.37 -0.39
C PHE A 107 -4.10 2.50 -0.46
N GLU A 108 -3.96 1.17 -0.34
CA GLU A 108 -5.08 0.23 -0.38
C GLU A 108 -6.06 0.44 0.77
N ALA A 109 -5.59 0.79 1.97
CA ALA A 109 -6.46 1.09 3.10
C ALA A 109 -7.48 2.20 2.81
N ALA A 110 -7.11 3.20 2.00
CA ALA A 110 -8.05 4.26 1.59
C ALA A 110 -9.16 3.75 0.66
N TYR A 111 -8.86 2.75 -0.19
CA TYR A 111 -9.86 2.12 -1.06
C TYR A 111 -10.73 1.15 -0.28
N TYR A 112 -10.14 0.30 0.57
CA TYR A 112 -10.90 -0.59 1.44
C TYR A 112 -11.80 0.14 2.41
N SER A 113 -11.37 1.29 2.95
CA SER A 113 -12.21 2.16 3.77
C SER A 113 -13.50 2.56 3.06
N GLU A 114 -13.42 2.95 1.77
CA GLU A 114 -14.63 3.29 1.01
C GLU A 114 -15.49 2.08 0.67
N ILE A 115 -14.89 0.94 0.33
CA ILE A 115 -15.63 -0.30 0.04
C ILE A 115 -16.42 -0.73 1.28
N ILE A 116 -15.76 -0.76 2.44
CA ILE A 116 -16.39 -1.17 3.71
C ILE A 116 -17.46 -0.17 4.12
N ARG A 117 -17.18 1.14 4.06
CA ARG A 117 -18.15 2.18 4.38
C ARG A 117 -19.38 2.11 3.47
N ALA A 118 -19.19 1.89 2.17
CA ALA A 118 -20.29 1.69 1.23
C ALA A 118 -21.09 0.42 1.55
N GLY A 119 -20.42 -0.67 1.92
CA GLY A 119 -21.06 -1.90 2.37
C GLY A 119 -21.88 -1.75 3.65
N ILE A 120 -21.42 -0.93 4.62
CA ILE A 120 -22.20 -0.62 5.82
C ILE A 120 -23.45 0.21 5.46
N GLN A 121 -23.30 1.17 4.53
CA GLN A 121 -24.38 2.07 4.12
C GLN A 121 -25.43 1.44 3.20
N SER A 122 -25.13 0.31 2.55
CA SER A 122 -26.08 -0.37 1.66
C SER A 122 -27.19 -1.12 2.40
N ILE A 123 -27.02 -1.37 3.70
CA ILE A 123 -28.02 -2.02 4.54
C ILE A 123 -29.09 -0.99 4.92
N SER A 124 -30.34 -1.26 4.56
CA SER A 124 -31.47 -0.42 4.98
C SER A 124 -31.61 -0.43 6.49
N ARG A 125 -31.80 0.76 7.09
CA ARG A 125 -32.04 0.90 8.53
C ARG A 125 -33.36 0.27 8.97
#